data_AF-A0AB38D1Z3-F1
#
_entry.id   AF-A0AB38D1Z3-F1
#
_cell.length_a   1.000
_cell.length_b   1.000
_cell.length_c   1.000
_cell.angle_alpha   90.00
_cell.angle_beta   90.00
_cell.angle_gamma   90.00
#
_symmetry.space_group_name_H-M   'P 1'
#
loop_
_entity.id
_entity.type
_entity.pdbx_description
1 polymer ?
#
loop_
_entity_poly.entity_id
_entity_poly.type
_entity_poly.pdbx_seq_one_letter_code
_entity_poly.pdbx_strand_id
1 'polypeptide(L)'
;MRTLSVFLPAIILGAFLFTGCFPTREPGPSVPKSVYLNWPGLLNDVRFRWAADPGIDLLTGPAVPIRAYMESWAIGRLTRTPSSNLYPGFDRSVAADPDGGPIRPEGQKPVLEGPYFGNGYFHILSIEPLDKSANVYVCQGMYNIYHPAPDQPGKLQPVSSDPFVWRVNLSKDGEEPPKKPQSGRLPAPVDDVFKGWHIDRVTYVDGGYPDWDFAEKFDRRCKAAMPHNSVQQRQISETVLDSPPKTEPAVPGWPDNQA
;
A
#
# COMPACT_ATOMS: atom_id res chain seq x y z
N MET A 1 19.60 9.78 -98.12
CA MET A 1 19.06 10.93 -97.35
C MET A 1 19.31 10.68 -95.86
N ARG A 2 19.71 11.71 -95.10
CA ARG A 2 19.91 11.62 -93.65
C ARG A 2 18.57 11.90 -92.94
N THR A 3 18.20 11.07 -91.97
CA THR A 3 17.16 11.39 -90.97
C THR A 3 17.84 11.83 -89.67
N LEU A 4 17.38 12.94 -89.08
CA LEU A 4 17.92 13.45 -87.82
C LEU A 4 17.34 12.66 -86.63
N SER A 5 18.19 12.35 -85.66
CA SER A 5 17.76 11.98 -84.30
C SER A 5 17.88 13.21 -83.40
N VAL A 6 16.78 13.56 -82.71
CA VAL A 6 16.72 14.67 -81.75
C VAL A 6 17.07 14.16 -80.36
N PHE A 7 17.95 14.87 -79.64
CA PHE A 7 18.31 14.58 -78.26
C PHE A 7 17.21 15.08 -77.28
N LEU A 8 16.88 14.27 -76.27
CA LEU A 8 16.22 14.74 -75.05
C LEU A 8 17.24 14.77 -73.88
N PRO A 9 17.23 15.80 -73.01
CA PRO A 9 18.07 15.84 -71.82
C PRO A 9 17.48 14.98 -70.68
N ALA A 10 18.34 14.26 -69.96
CA ALA A 10 17.94 13.53 -68.76
C ALA A 10 17.89 14.45 -67.54
N ILE A 11 16.75 14.49 -66.84
CA ILE A 11 16.59 15.17 -65.56
C ILE A 11 16.95 14.18 -64.45
N ILE A 12 18.04 14.47 -63.71
CA ILE A 12 18.44 13.68 -62.53
C ILE A 12 17.71 14.24 -61.31
N LEU A 13 16.80 13.45 -60.73
CA LEU A 13 16.10 13.79 -59.49
C LEU A 13 16.93 13.31 -58.29
N GLY A 14 17.57 14.23 -57.59
CA GLY A 14 18.36 13.93 -56.39
C GLY A 14 17.46 13.67 -55.16
N ALA A 15 17.42 12.43 -54.67
CA ALA A 15 16.69 12.08 -53.46
C ALA A 15 17.51 12.43 -52.19
N PHE A 16 17.08 13.47 -51.47
CA PHE A 16 17.62 13.78 -50.13
C PHE A 16 17.08 12.78 -49.10
N LEU A 17 17.94 11.86 -48.64
CA LEU A 17 17.65 10.98 -47.51
C LEU A 17 17.78 11.76 -46.20
N PHE A 18 16.65 12.16 -45.62
CA PHE A 18 16.61 12.68 -44.25
C PHE A 18 16.83 11.53 -43.25
N THR A 19 18.08 11.35 -42.81
CA THR A 19 18.43 10.47 -41.68
C THR A 19 18.00 11.13 -40.37
N GLY A 20 16.72 11.00 -40.04
CA GLY A 20 16.17 11.43 -38.75
C GLY A 20 16.73 10.58 -37.62
N CYS A 21 17.71 11.10 -36.88
CA CYS A 21 18.14 10.53 -35.62
C CYS A 21 17.04 10.74 -34.57
N PHE A 22 16.14 9.76 -34.41
CA PHE A 22 15.31 9.69 -33.22
C PHE A 22 16.21 9.32 -32.04
N PRO A 23 16.29 10.15 -30.98
CA PRO A 23 17.01 9.76 -29.77
C PRO A 23 16.36 8.48 -29.23
N THR A 24 17.17 7.44 -29.04
CA THR A 24 16.71 6.18 -28.46
C THR A 24 16.22 6.48 -27.05
N ARG A 25 14.90 6.49 -26.85
CA ARG A 25 14.30 6.67 -25.54
C ARG A 25 14.76 5.50 -24.67
N GLU A 26 15.62 5.78 -23.69
CA GLU A 26 15.98 4.78 -22.69
C GLU A 26 14.69 4.22 -22.09
N PRO A 27 14.54 2.89 -21.96
CA PRO A 27 13.41 2.33 -21.26
C PRO A 27 13.43 2.86 -19.84
N GLY A 28 12.36 3.54 -19.44
CA GLY A 28 12.22 4.05 -18.08
C GLY A 28 12.36 2.93 -17.04
N PRO A 29 12.71 3.26 -15.79
CA PRO A 29 12.99 2.26 -14.76
C PRO A 29 11.88 1.22 -14.67
N SER A 30 12.22 -0.04 -14.95
CA SER A 30 11.26 -1.13 -14.97
C SER A 30 10.75 -1.40 -13.56
N VAL A 31 9.43 -1.46 -13.40
CA VAL A 31 8.81 -1.87 -12.13
C VAL A 31 9.37 -3.23 -11.71
N PRO A 32 9.90 -3.39 -10.48
CA PRO A 32 10.44 -4.66 -10.02
C PRO A 32 9.39 -5.78 -10.12
N LYS A 33 9.83 -6.97 -10.55
CA LYS A 33 8.98 -8.16 -10.51
C LYS A 33 8.71 -8.54 -9.05
N SER A 34 7.48 -8.98 -8.75
CA SER A 34 7.19 -9.53 -7.43
C SER A 34 7.86 -10.88 -7.23
N VAL A 35 8.28 -11.15 -5.99
CA VAL A 35 8.76 -12.46 -5.53
C VAL A 35 7.78 -13.16 -4.59
N TYR A 36 6.59 -12.59 -4.34
CA TYR A 36 5.52 -13.20 -3.54
C TYR A 36 4.15 -13.08 -4.25
N LEU A 37 3.30 -14.09 -4.08
CA LEU A 37 1.92 -14.05 -4.58
C LEU A 37 1.12 -12.93 -3.88
N ASN A 38 0.19 -12.28 -4.59
CA ASN A 38 -0.67 -11.20 -4.10
C ASN A 38 0.08 -9.99 -3.49
N TRP A 39 1.33 -9.78 -3.90
CA TRP A 39 2.21 -8.74 -3.38
C TRP A 39 2.87 -7.97 -4.53
N PRO A 40 2.89 -6.63 -4.55
CA PRO A 40 3.59 -5.87 -5.59
C PRO A 40 5.12 -5.92 -5.44
N GLY A 41 5.85 -5.98 -6.57
CA GLY A 41 7.31 -6.01 -6.56
C GLY A 41 7.97 -4.73 -6.00
N LEU A 42 7.29 -3.58 -6.07
CA LEU A 42 7.70 -2.34 -5.40
C LEU A 42 7.80 -2.46 -3.87
N LEU A 43 7.18 -3.50 -3.29
CA LEU A 43 7.15 -3.76 -1.84
C LEU A 43 7.95 -5.02 -1.47
N ASN A 44 8.76 -5.61 -2.36
CA ASN A 44 9.52 -6.84 -2.10
C ASN A 44 10.29 -6.79 -0.76
N ASP A 45 10.76 -5.61 -0.37
CA ASP A 45 11.51 -5.31 0.86
C ASP A 45 10.70 -4.48 1.89
N VAL A 46 9.36 -4.50 1.86
CA VAL A 46 8.49 -3.94 2.91
C VAL A 46 7.78 -5.05 3.68
N ARG A 47 7.65 -4.97 5.00
CA ARG A 47 6.75 -5.87 5.76
C ARG A 47 5.91 -5.11 6.78
N PHE A 48 4.63 -5.47 6.87
CA PHE A 48 3.73 -4.96 7.90
C PHE A 48 3.90 -5.75 9.21
N ARG A 49 3.86 -5.04 10.34
CA ARG A 49 4.02 -5.59 11.69
C ARG A 49 2.88 -5.08 12.56
N TRP A 50 2.23 -6.00 13.27
CA TRP A 50 1.04 -5.78 14.07
C TRP A 50 1.29 -6.01 15.54
N ALA A 51 0.66 -5.18 16.35
CA ALA A 51 0.38 -5.42 17.75
C ALA A 51 -1.10 -5.13 18.05
N ALA A 52 -1.53 -5.35 19.28
CA ALA A 52 -2.86 -5.00 19.74
C ALA A 52 -2.87 -4.74 21.25
N ASP A 53 -3.90 -4.05 21.74
CA ASP A 53 -4.14 -3.88 23.17
C ASP A 53 -4.49 -5.24 23.83
N PRO A 54 -4.24 -5.40 25.14
CA PRO A 54 -4.44 -6.67 25.85
C PRO A 54 -5.86 -7.24 25.68
N GLY A 55 -5.94 -8.55 25.40
CA GLY A 55 -7.21 -9.27 25.21
C GLY A 55 -7.72 -9.31 23.76
N ILE A 56 -7.09 -8.61 22.82
CA ILE A 56 -7.42 -8.66 21.39
C ILE A 56 -6.59 -9.76 20.71
N ASP A 57 -7.26 -10.78 20.14
CA ASP A 57 -6.61 -11.77 19.28
C ASP A 57 -6.46 -11.22 17.85
N LEU A 58 -5.23 -11.18 17.34
CA LEU A 58 -4.90 -10.76 15.97
C LEU A 58 -5.12 -11.87 14.92
N LEU A 59 -5.24 -13.12 15.35
CA LEU A 59 -5.15 -14.29 14.48
C LEU A 59 -6.51 -14.89 14.10
N THR A 60 -7.59 -14.52 14.78
CA THR A 60 -8.94 -15.00 14.49
C THR A 60 -9.98 -13.86 14.51
N GLY A 61 -11.24 -14.19 14.23
CA GLY A 61 -12.37 -13.26 14.38
C GLY A 61 -12.25 -11.98 13.53
N PRO A 62 -12.70 -10.82 14.03
CA PRO A 62 -12.70 -9.56 13.28
C PRO A 62 -11.30 -8.97 13.03
N ALA A 63 -10.25 -9.38 13.76
CA ALA A 63 -8.91 -8.83 13.55
C ALA A 63 -8.29 -9.27 12.21
N VAL A 64 -8.36 -10.58 11.90
CA VAL A 64 -8.92 -11.09 10.64
C VAL A 64 -8.94 -10.16 9.40
N PRO A 65 -10.15 -9.78 8.95
CA PRO A 65 -10.36 -8.91 7.80
C PRO A 65 -9.83 -7.50 8.01
N ILE A 66 -9.70 -7.01 9.26
CA ILE A 66 -9.10 -5.70 9.54
C ILE A 66 -7.64 -5.68 9.12
N ARG A 67 -6.85 -6.72 9.43
CA ARG A 67 -5.45 -6.81 8.96
C ARG A 67 -5.38 -6.80 7.45
N ALA A 68 -6.19 -7.64 6.81
CA ALA A 68 -6.24 -7.73 5.35
C ALA A 68 -6.64 -6.40 4.69
N TYR A 69 -7.61 -5.69 5.27
CA TYR A 69 -8.07 -4.38 4.82
C TYR A 69 -6.97 -3.32 4.93
N MET A 70 -6.39 -3.14 6.11
CA MET A 70 -5.40 -2.10 6.37
C MET A 70 -4.12 -2.29 5.55
N GLU A 71 -3.66 -3.54 5.41
CA GLU A 71 -2.52 -3.87 4.56
C GLU A 71 -2.83 -3.63 3.07
N SER A 72 -3.99 -4.08 2.58
CA SER A 72 -4.44 -3.82 1.20
C SER A 72 -4.54 -2.32 0.90
N TRP A 73 -5.09 -1.54 1.82
CA TRP A 73 -5.22 -0.09 1.66
C TRP A 73 -3.84 0.57 1.60
N ALA A 74 -2.92 0.21 2.49
CA ALA A 74 -1.55 0.70 2.47
C ALA A 74 -0.80 0.29 1.18
N ILE A 75 -1.01 -0.93 0.68
CA ILE A 75 -0.48 -1.41 -0.60
C ILE A 75 -1.01 -0.53 -1.74
N GLY A 76 -2.33 -0.45 -1.92
CA GLY A 76 -2.95 0.32 -3.00
C GLY A 76 -2.51 1.78 -3.00
N ARG A 77 -2.39 2.38 -1.80
CA ARG A 77 -1.87 3.74 -1.64
C ARG A 77 -0.41 3.87 -2.09
N LEU A 78 0.48 2.96 -1.67
CA LEU A 78 1.91 3.05 -1.98
C LEU A 78 2.23 2.70 -3.45
N THR A 79 1.56 1.70 -4.02
CA THR A 79 1.94 1.15 -5.34
C THR A 79 0.97 1.50 -6.46
N ARG A 80 -0.10 2.26 -6.16
CA ARG A 80 -1.21 2.56 -7.09
C ARG A 80 -1.86 1.29 -7.65
N THR A 81 -1.82 0.21 -6.89
CA THR A 81 -2.47 -1.06 -7.24
C THR A 81 -3.99 -0.88 -7.09
N PRO A 82 -4.80 -1.13 -8.15
CA PRO A 82 -6.25 -0.98 -8.08
C PRO A 82 -6.87 -2.06 -7.19
N SER A 83 -8.05 -1.79 -6.61
CA SER A 83 -8.78 -2.66 -5.68
C SER A 83 -8.94 -4.10 -6.18
N SER A 84 -9.16 -4.28 -7.48
CA SER A 84 -9.30 -5.58 -8.14
C SER A 84 -8.02 -6.45 -8.11
N ASN A 85 -6.86 -5.84 -7.83
CA ASN A 85 -5.55 -6.47 -7.73
C ASN A 85 -4.93 -6.37 -6.32
N LEU A 86 -5.69 -5.96 -5.30
CA LEU A 86 -5.29 -6.03 -3.89
C LEU A 86 -5.48 -7.46 -3.35
N TYR A 87 -5.45 -7.66 -2.03
CA TYR A 87 -5.59 -9.01 -1.46
C TYR A 87 -6.88 -9.70 -1.92
N PRO A 88 -6.86 -11.03 -2.10
CA PRO A 88 -8.03 -11.78 -2.54
C PRO A 88 -9.27 -11.43 -1.72
N GLY A 89 -10.33 -11.02 -2.41
CA GLY A 89 -11.58 -10.61 -1.78
C GLY A 89 -11.68 -9.14 -1.38
N PHE A 90 -10.65 -8.27 -1.53
CA PHE A 90 -10.76 -6.85 -1.18
C PHE A 90 -11.88 -6.13 -1.97
N ASP A 91 -11.95 -6.33 -3.29
CA ASP A 91 -12.86 -5.57 -4.17
C ASP A 91 -14.37 -5.83 -3.93
N ARG A 92 -14.74 -7.03 -3.45
CA ARG A 92 -16.09 -7.34 -2.90
C ARG A 92 -16.18 -7.18 -1.37
N SER A 93 -15.02 -7.22 -0.72
CA SER A 93 -14.76 -6.96 0.68
C SER A 93 -15.30 -5.61 1.16
N VAL A 94 -15.00 -4.60 0.36
CA VAL A 94 -14.98 -3.19 0.74
C VAL A 94 -15.95 -2.43 -0.15
N ALA A 95 -16.84 -1.63 0.43
CA ALA A 95 -17.78 -0.83 -0.37
C ALA A 95 -17.05 0.06 -1.39
N ALA A 96 -17.66 0.26 -2.56
CA ALA A 96 -17.19 1.27 -3.50
C ALA A 96 -17.45 2.66 -2.91
N ASP A 97 -16.51 3.58 -3.09
CA ASP A 97 -16.66 4.96 -2.62
C ASP A 97 -17.03 5.86 -3.82
N PRO A 98 -18.31 6.25 -3.98
CA PRO A 98 -18.72 7.10 -5.08
C PRO A 98 -18.17 8.53 -4.97
N ASP A 99 -17.79 8.97 -3.76
CA ASP A 99 -17.36 10.34 -3.46
C ASP A 99 -15.84 10.46 -3.21
N GLY A 100 -15.09 9.35 -3.28
CA GLY A 100 -13.63 9.33 -3.11
C GLY A 100 -13.16 9.46 -1.66
N GLY A 101 -13.99 9.09 -0.70
CA GLY A 101 -13.63 8.95 0.72
C GLY A 101 -12.55 7.88 0.98
N PRO A 102 -12.11 7.73 2.25
CA PRO A 102 -10.89 7.02 2.58
C PRO A 102 -11.07 5.49 2.63
N ILE A 103 -12.25 4.94 2.33
CA ILE A 103 -12.52 3.50 2.46
C ILE A 103 -11.75 2.66 1.43
N ARG A 104 -11.44 3.22 0.25
CA ARG A 104 -10.59 2.61 -0.77
C ARG A 104 -9.34 3.48 -1.03
N PRO A 105 -8.21 2.90 -1.46
CA PRO A 105 -6.98 3.65 -1.68
C PRO A 105 -6.94 4.41 -3.03
N GLU A 106 -7.84 4.13 -3.97
CA GLU A 106 -7.93 4.88 -5.23
C GLU A 106 -8.22 6.37 -4.99
N GLY A 107 -7.65 7.24 -5.83
CA GLY A 107 -7.76 8.70 -5.68
C GLY A 107 -6.94 9.30 -4.53
N GLN A 108 -6.55 8.50 -3.53
CA GLN A 108 -5.71 8.93 -2.43
C GLN A 108 -4.26 9.18 -2.91
N LYS A 109 -3.67 10.29 -2.48
CA LYS A 109 -2.27 10.60 -2.77
C LYS A 109 -1.36 9.73 -1.90
N PRO A 110 -0.29 9.18 -2.50
CA PRO A 110 1.01 9.83 -2.42
C PRO A 110 1.68 9.95 -3.80
N VAL A 111 2.58 10.92 -3.89
CA VAL A 111 3.23 11.36 -5.14
C VAL A 111 4.73 11.02 -5.07
N LEU A 112 5.06 9.84 -4.56
CA LEU A 112 6.42 9.41 -4.25
C LEU A 112 6.65 8.06 -4.92
N GLU A 113 7.61 7.98 -5.83
CA GLU A 113 7.90 6.74 -6.56
C GLU A 113 8.71 5.77 -5.69
N GLY A 114 8.39 4.48 -5.77
CA GLY A 114 9.16 3.41 -5.15
C GLY A 114 10.43 3.04 -5.94
N PRO A 115 11.08 1.90 -5.64
CA PRO A 115 10.70 0.86 -4.69
C PRO A 115 10.73 1.33 -3.22
N TYR A 116 10.08 0.56 -2.35
CA TYR A 116 9.97 0.84 -0.93
C TYR A 116 10.71 -0.20 -0.07
N PHE A 117 11.17 0.23 1.09
CA PHE A 117 12.01 -0.56 2.00
C PHE A 117 11.60 -0.38 3.46
N GLY A 118 11.79 -1.38 4.31
CA GLY A 118 11.58 -1.27 5.76
C GLY A 118 10.22 -1.78 6.24
N ASN A 119 9.65 -1.14 7.26
CA ASN A 119 8.53 -1.70 8.00
C ASN A 119 7.41 -0.69 8.29
N GLY A 120 6.18 -1.08 7.95
CA GLY A 120 4.97 -0.37 8.36
C GLY A 120 4.37 -1.00 9.61
N TYR A 121 3.85 -0.18 10.52
CA TYR A 121 3.32 -0.62 11.81
C TYR A 121 1.82 -0.37 11.88
N PHE A 122 1.11 -1.36 12.42
CA PHE A 122 -0.31 -1.25 12.77
C PHE A 122 -0.53 -1.75 14.19
N HIS A 123 -1.49 -1.16 14.90
CA HIS A 123 -1.87 -1.61 16.24
C HIS A 123 -3.37 -1.48 16.46
N ILE A 124 -4.04 -2.58 16.83
CA ILE A 124 -5.48 -2.53 17.16
C ILE A 124 -5.65 -2.06 18.60
N LEU A 125 -6.16 -0.83 18.76
CA LEU A 125 -6.39 -0.17 20.04
C LEU A 125 -7.72 -0.60 20.70
N SER A 126 -8.73 -0.96 19.91
CA SER A 126 -10.05 -1.37 20.43
C SER A 126 -10.83 -2.12 19.37
N ILE A 127 -11.64 -3.09 19.80
CA ILE A 127 -12.70 -3.71 19.01
C ILE A 127 -13.98 -3.59 19.84
N GLU A 128 -14.91 -2.76 19.39
CA GLU A 128 -16.18 -2.47 20.05
C GLU A 128 -17.30 -3.19 19.31
N PRO A 129 -17.75 -4.35 19.81
CA PRO A 129 -18.77 -5.15 19.14
C PRO A 129 -20.14 -4.47 19.19
N LEU A 130 -20.88 -4.66 18.10
CA LEU A 130 -22.30 -4.37 17.91
C LEU A 130 -22.97 -5.69 17.44
N ASP A 131 -24.31 -5.72 17.31
CA ASP A 131 -25.07 -6.96 17.08
C ASP A 131 -24.56 -7.84 15.90
N LYS A 132 -24.24 -7.23 14.76
CA LYS A 132 -23.70 -7.89 13.56
C LYS A 132 -22.54 -7.12 12.91
N SER A 133 -21.93 -6.21 13.66
CA SER A 133 -20.86 -5.34 13.20
C SER A 133 -19.95 -4.96 14.37
N ALA A 134 -18.88 -4.22 14.11
CA ALA A 134 -18.07 -3.63 15.16
C ALA A 134 -17.49 -2.28 14.71
N ASN A 135 -17.06 -1.47 15.67
CA ASN A 135 -16.11 -0.39 15.44
C ASN A 135 -14.71 -0.89 15.85
N VAL A 136 -13.75 -0.79 14.96
CA VAL A 136 -12.36 -1.17 15.22
C VAL A 136 -11.48 0.06 15.08
N TYR A 137 -10.66 0.30 16.10
CA TYR A 137 -9.78 1.45 16.16
C TYR A 137 -8.34 0.98 15.92
N VAL A 138 -7.76 1.38 14.78
CA VAL A 138 -6.43 0.93 14.36
C VAL A 138 -5.49 2.12 14.27
N CYS A 139 -4.43 2.10 15.07
CA CYS A 139 -3.30 3.00 14.91
C CYS A 139 -2.45 2.54 13.71
N GLN A 140 -2.07 3.47 12.85
CA GLN A 140 -1.16 3.23 11.72
C GLN A 140 0.09 4.11 11.86
N GLY A 141 1.28 3.54 11.69
CA GLY A 141 2.54 4.28 11.57
C GLY A 141 3.36 3.80 10.37
N MET A 142 3.55 4.67 9.37
CA MET A 142 4.31 4.34 8.14
C MET A 142 5.68 5.02 8.05
N TYR A 143 6.06 5.78 9.08
CA TYR A 143 7.31 6.56 9.16
C TYR A 143 8.61 5.77 8.95
N ASN A 144 8.59 4.45 9.15
CA ASN A 144 9.76 3.56 8.98
C ASN A 144 9.72 2.74 7.67
N ILE A 145 8.90 3.17 6.71
CA ILE A 145 9.01 2.78 5.30
C ILE A 145 9.80 3.87 4.57
N TYR A 146 10.77 3.49 3.76
CA TYR A 146 11.66 4.37 3.02
C TYR A 146 11.45 4.23 1.50
N HIS A 147 11.72 5.30 0.75
CA HIS A 147 11.67 5.34 -0.71
C HIS A 147 12.78 6.26 -1.27
N PRO A 148 13.12 6.22 -2.57
CA PRO A 148 14.09 7.13 -3.19
C PRO A 148 13.83 8.61 -2.91
N ALA A 149 14.83 9.31 -2.39
CA ALA A 149 14.76 10.75 -2.14
C ALA A 149 14.81 11.52 -3.47
N PRO A 150 13.77 12.28 -3.87
CA PRO A 150 13.70 12.92 -5.19
C PRO A 150 14.87 13.88 -5.47
N ASP A 151 15.29 14.62 -4.43
CA ASP A 151 16.31 15.66 -4.53
C ASP A 151 17.73 15.18 -4.15
N GLN A 152 17.90 13.89 -3.80
CA GLN A 152 19.17 13.32 -3.34
C GLN A 152 19.44 11.95 -4.00
N PRO A 153 20.03 11.92 -5.20
CA PRO A 153 20.29 10.68 -5.94
C PRO A 153 21.07 9.64 -5.13
N GLY A 154 20.58 8.39 -5.14
CA GLY A 154 21.16 7.28 -4.38
C GLY A 154 20.83 7.29 -2.88
N LYS A 155 20.10 8.29 -2.37
CA LYS A 155 19.61 8.32 -0.99
C LYS A 155 18.17 7.85 -0.89
N LEU A 156 17.77 7.42 0.31
CA LEU A 156 16.39 7.10 0.66
C LEU A 156 15.89 8.04 1.76
N GLN A 157 14.62 8.44 1.66
CA GLN A 157 13.92 9.22 2.67
C GLN A 157 12.69 8.45 3.18
N PRO A 158 12.22 8.71 4.42
CA PRO A 158 11.06 8.03 4.98
C PRO A 158 9.76 8.54 4.34
N VAL A 159 8.74 7.67 4.35
CA VAL A 159 7.34 8.03 4.10
C VAL A 159 6.84 8.79 5.34
N SER A 160 7.23 10.07 5.42
CA SER A 160 6.94 10.94 6.57
C SER A 160 5.44 10.96 6.86
N SER A 161 5.08 10.42 8.01
CA SER A 161 3.71 10.20 8.47
C SER A 161 3.76 10.01 9.97
N ASP A 162 3.27 10.99 10.72
CA ASP A 162 2.96 10.79 12.13
C ASP A 162 1.97 9.61 12.29
N PRO A 163 2.02 8.87 13.41
CA PRO A 163 1.03 7.83 13.68
C PRO A 163 -0.36 8.44 13.89
N PHE A 164 -1.37 7.87 13.26
CA PHE A 164 -2.76 8.33 13.34
C PHE A 164 -3.75 7.17 13.48
N VAL A 165 -4.99 7.46 13.88
CA VAL A 165 -6.01 6.45 14.18
C VAL A 165 -7.12 6.42 13.13
N TRP A 166 -7.30 5.22 12.58
CA TRP A 166 -8.45 4.82 11.80
C TRP A 166 -9.57 4.34 12.71
N ARG A 167 -10.81 4.76 12.44
CA ARG A 167 -12.01 4.05 12.84
C ARG A 167 -12.53 3.29 11.62
N VAL A 168 -12.51 1.97 11.70
CA VAL A 168 -13.05 1.06 10.69
C VAL A 168 -14.33 0.44 11.24
N ASN A 169 -15.44 0.62 10.52
CA ASN A 169 -16.66 -0.12 10.78
C ASN A 169 -16.73 -1.30 9.79
N LEU A 170 -16.90 -2.49 10.36
CA LEU A 170 -17.09 -3.72 9.60
C LEU A 170 -18.35 -4.44 10.06
N SER A 171 -19.05 -5.06 9.12
CA SER A 171 -20.20 -5.91 9.33
C SER A 171 -19.88 -7.35 8.93
N LYS A 172 -20.77 -8.27 9.29
CA LYS A 172 -20.67 -9.66 8.88
C LYS A 172 -22.00 -10.21 8.42
N ASP A 173 -22.00 -10.81 7.23
CA ASP A 173 -22.97 -11.79 6.80
C ASP A 173 -22.29 -13.14 6.48
N GLY A 174 -23.06 -14.21 6.35
CA GLY A 174 -22.52 -15.54 6.03
C GLY A 174 -21.71 -16.26 7.12
N GLU A 175 -20.84 -17.16 6.67
CA GLU A 175 -20.28 -18.30 7.43
C GLU A 175 -19.31 -17.94 8.57
N GLU A 176 -19.07 -18.88 9.49
CA GLU A 176 -18.13 -18.70 10.61
C GLU A 176 -16.71 -18.30 10.15
N PRO A 177 -15.97 -17.49 10.93
CA PRO A 177 -14.61 -17.10 10.56
C PRO A 177 -13.70 -18.33 10.42
N PRO A 178 -12.60 -18.26 9.63
CA PRO A 178 -11.65 -19.36 9.53
C PRO A 178 -11.13 -19.75 10.91
N LYS A 179 -11.47 -20.98 11.35
CA LYS A 179 -11.15 -21.49 12.70
C LYS A 179 -9.67 -21.74 12.95
N LYS A 180 -8.84 -21.67 11.90
CA LYS A 180 -7.37 -21.78 11.99
C LYS A 180 -6.78 -20.37 12.16
N PRO A 181 -5.93 -20.13 13.19
CA PRO A 181 -5.20 -18.88 13.36
C PRO A 181 -4.46 -18.45 12.09
N GLN A 182 -4.69 -17.21 11.65
CA GLN A 182 -4.11 -16.64 10.44
C GLN A 182 -2.72 -16.07 10.71
N SER A 183 -1.74 -16.96 10.85
CA SER A 183 -0.32 -16.62 11.09
C SER A 183 0.61 -17.44 10.20
N GLY A 184 1.69 -16.83 9.73
CA GLY A 184 2.74 -17.48 8.95
C GLY A 184 3.86 -16.52 8.56
N ARG A 185 4.54 -16.82 7.44
CA ARG A 185 5.74 -16.08 6.98
C ARG A 185 5.51 -15.19 5.77
N LEU A 186 4.34 -15.28 5.11
CA LEU A 186 4.09 -14.55 3.87
C LEU A 186 3.74 -13.07 4.13
N PRO A 187 4.09 -12.14 3.22
CA PRO A 187 3.71 -10.74 3.33
C PRO A 187 2.26 -10.47 2.91
N ALA A 188 1.60 -11.43 2.26
CA ALA A 188 0.22 -11.35 1.79
C ALA A 188 -0.50 -12.69 2.00
N PRO A 189 -1.83 -12.69 2.20
CA PRO A 189 -2.62 -13.92 2.19
C PRO A 189 -2.71 -14.50 0.77
N VAL A 190 -2.63 -15.83 0.67
CA VAL A 190 -2.84 -16.56 -0.59
C VAL A 190 -4.33 -16.62 -0.95
N ASP A 191 -5.18 -16.83 0.06
CA ASP A 191 -6.63 -16.98 -0.06
C ASP A 191 -7.40 -15.72 0.35
N ASP A 192 -8.69 -15.69 -0.01
CA ASP A 192 -9.63 -14.70 0.54
C ASP A 192 -9.84 -14.93 2.03
N VAL A 193 -9.32 -13.99 2.83
CA VAL A 193 -9.43 -13.93 4.29
C VAL A 193 -10.57 -13.02 4.78
N PHE A 194 -11.30 -12.36 3.87
CA PHE A 194 -12.46 -11.54 4.24
C PHE A 194 -13.69 -12.39 4.56
N LYS A 195 -13.94 -13.51 3.87
CA LYS A 195 -14.92 -14.57 4.25
C LYS A 195 -16.23 -14.06 4.90
N GLY A 196 -17.04 -13.28 4.18
CA GLY A 196 -18.34 -12.77 4.66
C GLY A 196 -18.27 -11.54 5.60
N TRP A 197 -17.07 -11.08 5.95
CA TRP A 197 -16.90 -9.76 6.53
C TRP A 197 -16.89 -8.69 5.44
N HIS A 198 -17.51 -7.56 5.74
CA HIS A 198 -17.59 -6.39 4.87
C HIS A 198 -17.05 -5.16 5.58
N ILE A 199 -16.29 -4.32 4.86
CA ILE A 199 -15.86 -3.00 5.35
C ILE A 199 -16.89 -1.98 4.88
N ASP A 200 -17.66 -1.45 5.82
CA ASP A 200 -18.85 -0.61 5.54
C ASP A 200 -18.52 0.88 5.52
N ARG A 201 -17.61 1.31 6.41
CA ARG A 201 -17.22 2.72 6.57
C ARG A 201 -15.86 2.84 7.21
N VAL A 202 -15.10 3.83 6.77
CA VAL A 202 -13.82 4.19 7.36
C VAL A 202 -13.73 5.71 7.54
N THR A 203 -13.23 6.15 8.69
CA THR A 203 -12.99 7.58 9.00
C THR A 203 -11.70 7.74 9.78
N TYR A 204 -10.96 8.81 9.53
CA TYR A 204 -9.90 9.27 10.45
C TYR A 204 -10.53 9.82 11.74
N VAL A 205 -9.96 9.47 12.89
CA VAL A 205 -10.50 9.89 14.20
C VAL A 205 -10.26 11.38 14.47
N ASP A 206 -9.15 11.93 13.99
CA ASP A 206 -8.79 13.35 14.09
C ASP A 206 -9.53 14.25 13.08
N GLY A 207 -9.80 13.75 11.87
CA GLY A 207 -10.45 14.51 10.79
C GLY A 207 -11.96 14.35 10.67
N GLY A 208 -12.60 13.45 11.44
CA GLY A 208 -14.01 13.08 11.24
C GLY A 208 -14.85 12.84 12.49
N TYR A 209 -14.31 13.07 13.70
CA TYR A 209 -15.03 12.85 14.95
C TYR A 209 -15.35 14.19 15.65
N PRO A 210 -16.62 14.46 16.05
CA PRO A 210 -17.00 15.73 16.65
C PRO A 210 -16.60 15.87 18.13
N ASP A 211 -16.22 14.78 18.79
CA ASP A 211 -15.71 14.76 20.16
C ASP A 211 -14.18 14.78 20.15
N TRP A 212 -13.62 15.94 20.52
CA TRP A 212 -12.18 16.20 20.51
C TRP A 212 -11.44 15.48 21.65
N ASP A 213 -12.04 15.35 22.84
CA ASP A 213 -11.44 14.64 23.97
C ASP A 213 -11.31 13.14 23.65
N PHE A 214 -12.31 12.58 22.98
CA PHE A 214 -12.25 11.21 22.44
C PHE A 214 -11.12 11.07 21.41
N ALA A 215 -11.00 12.00 20.46
CA ALA A 215 -9.96 11.96 19.44
C ALA A 215 -8.55 12.07 20.03
N GLU A 216 -8.32 13.04 20.93
CA GLU A 216 -7.04 13.26 21.62
C GLU A 216 -6.63 12.05 22.48
N LYS A 217 -7.61 11.38 23.12
CA LYS A 217 -7.36 10.13 23.86
C LYS A 217 -6.87 9.00 22.94
N PHE A 218 -7.46 8.83 21.76
CA PHE A 218 -7.03 7.80 20.81
C PHE A 218 -5.70 8.13 20.13
N ASP A 219 -5.44 9.39 19.80
CA ASP A 219 -4.14 9.87 19.30
C ASP A 219 -2.99 9.55 20.29
N ARG A 220 -3.14 9.92 21.56
CA ARG A 220 -2.14 9.63 22.60
C ARG A 220 -1.89 8.14 22.77
N ARG A 221 -2.95 7.31 22.73
CA ARG A 221 -2.82 5.84 22.77
C ARG A 221 -2.08 5.30 21.55
N CYS A 222 -2.38 5.80 20.35
CA CYS A 222 -1.71 5.42 19.12
C CYS A 222 -0.20 5.71 19.17
N LYS A 223 0.18 6.95 19.53
CA LYS A 223 1.58 7.36 19.64
C LYS A 223 2.34 6.55 20.70
N ALA A 224 1.68 6.14 21.79
CA ALA A 224 2.26 5.29 22.84
C ALA A 224 2.34 3.80 22.47
N ALA A 225 1.47 3.31 21.57
CA ALA A 225 1.43 1.91 21.13
C ALA A 225 2.44 1.57 20.03
N MET A 226 3.02 2.58 19.38
CA MET A 226 4.06 2.37 18.35
C MET A 226 5.37 1.82 18.95
N PRO A 227 6.11 0.98 18.19
CA PRO A 227 7.36 0.37 18.68
C PRO A 227 8.51 1.36 18.91
N HIS A 228 8.38 2.58 18.36
CA HIS A 228 9.31 3.68 18.55
C HIS A 228 8.61 4.78 19.35
N ASN A 229 9.28 5.37 20.34
CA ASN A 229 8.78 6.56 21.03
C ASN A 229 8.86 7.82 20.14
N SER A 230 8.26 8.93 20.56
CA SER A 230 8.20 10.16 19.75
C SER A 230 9.56 10.74 19.34
N VAL A 231 10.60 10.59 20.17
CA VAL A 231 11.98 11.02 19.83
C VAL A 231 12.56 10.13 18.74
N GLN A 232 12.36 8.81 18.84
CA GLN A 232 12.79 7.84 17.83
C GLN A 232 12.00 8.00 16.52
N GLN A 233 10.68 8.18 16.58
CA GLN A 233 9.84 8.44 15.40
C GLN A 233 10.31 9.70 14.66
N ARG A 234 10.57 10.78 15.40
CA ARG A 234 11.13 12.02 14.85
C ARG A 234 12.49 11.77 14.19
N GLN A 235 13.41 11.12 14.90
CA GLN A 235 14.73 10.79 14.35
C GLN A 235 14.63 9.96 13.06
N ILE A 236 13.74 8.95 13.01
CA ILE A 236 13.48 8.14 11.81
C ILE A 236 12.97 9.03 10.67
N SER A 237 11.97 9.89 10.95
CA SER A 237 11.36 10.79 9.96
C SER A 237 12.29 11.88 9.41
N GLU A 238 13.32 12.27 10.18
CA GLU A 238 14.34 13.25 9.79
C GLU A 238 15.60 12.59 9.17
N THR A 239 15.74 11.26 9.23
CA THR A 239 16.94 10.55 8.75
C THR A 239 16.85 10.19 7.27
N VAL A 240 17.82 10.67 6.50
CA VAL A 240 18.09 10.21 5.12
C VAL A 240 19.11 9.07 5.16
N LEU A 241 18.86 7.99 4.41
CA LEU A 241 19.70 6.78 4.40
C LEU A 241 20.49 6.63 3.10
N ASP A 242 21.68 6.02 3.21
CA ASP A 242 22.60 5.72 2.11
C ASP A 242 22.33 4.36 1.44
N SER A 243 21.53 3.52 2.09
CA SER A 243 21.15 2.18 1.64
C SER A 243 19.83 1.74 2.26
N PRO A 244 19.09 0.79 1.66
CA PRO A 244 17.89 0.21 2.26
C PRO A 244 18.12 -0.25 3.71
N PRO A 245 17.20 0.06 4.65
CA PRO A 245 17.22 -0.56 5.97
C PRO A 245 16.98 -2.06 5.86
N LYS A 246 17.51 -2.84 6.81
CA LYS A 246 17.20 -4.26 6.90
C LYS A 246 15.74 -4.46 7.32
N THR A 247 14.92 -4.97 6.41
CA THR A 247 13.52 -5.27 6.64
C THR A 247 13.32 -6.38 7.67
N GLU A 248 12.58 -6.10 8.73
CA GLU A 248 12.13 -7.09 9.71
C GLU A 248 11.00 -7.96 9.12
N PRO A 249 10.84 -9.23 9.53
CA PRO A 249 9.76 -10.09 9.05
C PRO A 249 8.37 -9.54 9.41
N ALA A 250 7.36 -9.94 8.64
CA ALA A 250 5.97 -9.70 8.99
C ALA A 250 5.60 -10.46 10.28
N VAL A 251 4.91 -9.79 11.20
CA VAL A 251 4.51 -10.36 12.51
C VAL A 251 3.10 -9.86 12.84
N PRO A 252 2.10 -10.75 12.95
CA PRO A 252 2.08 -12.07 12.32
C PRO A 252 2.05 -11.89 10.79
N GLY A 253 2.88 -12.64 10.07
CA GLY A 253 2.70 -12.77 8.62
C GLY A 253 1.50 -13.66 8.29
N TRP A 254 1.26 -13.89 7.01
CA TRP A 254 0.16 -14.73 6.53
C TRP A 254 0.58 -16.19 6.35
N PRO A 255 -0.36 -17.16 6.48
CA PRO A 255 -0.10 -18.58 6.26
C PRO A 255 0.37 -18.86 4.83
N ASP A 256 1.19 -19.91 4.64
CA ASP A 256 1.67 -20.37 3.33
C ASP A 256 0.79 -21.46 2.69
N ASN A 257 -0.15 -21.99 3.46
CA ASN A 257 -1.06 -23.04 3.03
C ASN A 257 -2.14 -22.53 2.07
N GLN A 258 -1.97 -22.84 0.79
CA GLN A 258 -3.07 -23.29 -0.06
C GLN A 258 -3.79 -24.43 0.68
N ALA A 259 -5.09 -24.27 0.95
CA ALA A 259 -5.93 -25.28 1.59
C ALA A 259 -6.71 -26.10 0.54
#